data_AF-A0A2A9HH29-F1
#
_entry.id   AF-A0A2A9HH29-F1
#
_cell.length_a   1.000
_cell.length_b   1.000
_cell.length_c   1.000
_cell.angle_alpha   90.00
_cell.angle_beta   90.00
_cell.angle_gamma   90.00
#
_symmetry.space_group_name_H-M   'P 1'
#
loop_
_entity.id
_entity.type
_entity.pdbx_description
1 polymer ?
#
loop_
_entity_poly.entity_id
_entity_poly.type
_entity_poly.pdbx_seq_one_letter_code
_entity_poly.pdbx_strand_id
1 'polypeptide(L)'
;MGAALRSVLLGGLLGLLALAATVPRQSAHADHYPCHVPNYGFGFDTYEYEDYVTVYNHMIELAAAGLAVPPPYRLPSGEWVDVSYPGLETGPRNARQPRSHEATVPPSLYKAMVWVESGWAHAGGSVPYGGVGPVLVAIDCGYGLGQITTGMGHLASPPALDIRVPSARQAMIGTHPLFNLAEGVRIFADKWNSAPEFRPVAGNGDPAALEDWYYAVWSYNGFAFINHPLNPNRNPLRGEVWHCNDPNAPGFGTFTWGDYTYQEKVYGCVRYPPVPKGQSYPPPLAPGGPDQPPSSPSLAVGDTAVVRADGQCLNVRPAPAANPPLTCLPEETRVTIVGGPQELDGITWWQVTNGQVTGWSAGQYLVKVQPPPAADAPVNPAGRMWPPLEVAMPSLSVPAVAAAFAPAAYSECADRGFAGGCAAMDFPTTIPELGITPHTDPTPAPAPPLAGAFLGAPKLQVIGERAVTLQVTASSSTAASLTVRNLGTGIGPFRVRTSAAWLVVRHPNDPPGRVVDGGVAIGKDLPVVVSTSPRSVQAGLDSVLEIRINPALLPQGATGGTVLIEPLLGTLQPVTITVTVQRSGSASGPPQFPFRRILPNVTAEGSP
;
A
#
# COMPACT_ATOMS: atom_id res chain seq x y z
N MET A 1 -62.73 33.69 -43.99
CA MET A 1 -63.63 33.00 -43.05
C MET A 1 -62.79 31.96 -42.32
N GLY A 2 -62.71 31.90 -40.99
CA GLY A 2 -63.12 32.86 -39.97
C GLY A 2 -62.08 32.86 -38.84
N ALA A 3 -61.94 33.98 -38.14
CA ALA A 3 -61.03 34.10 -37.00
C ALA A 3 -61.76 33.87 -35.67
N ALA A 4 -60.98 33.69 -34.60
CA ALA A 4 -61.16 34.28 -33.26
C ALA A 4 -61.23 33.31 -32.06
N LEU A 5 -60.19 33.44 -31.20
CA LEU A 5 -60.23 33.58 -29.71
C LEU A 5 -60.81 32.39 -28.90
N ARG A 6 -60.30 31.98 -27.71
CA ARG A 6 -59.26 32.39 -26.71
C ARG A 6 -58.96 31.11 -25.87
N SER A 7 -57.88 30.89 -25.10
CA SER A 7 -56.73 31.65 -24.53
C SER A 7 -55.50 30.67 -24.48
N VAL A 8 -54.20 30.99 -24.26
CA VAL A 8 -53.45 31.88 -23.33
C VAL A 8 -53.51 31.32 -21.88
N LEU A 9 -52.45 30.83 -21.20
CA LEU A 9 -50.98 30.97 -21.34
C LEU A 9 -50.20 29.86 -20.57
N LEU A 10 -48.86 29.87 -20.68
CA LEU A 10 -47.80 29.12 -19.96
C LEU A 10 -47.51 27.64 -20.36
N GLY A 11 -46.27 27.41 -20.82
CA GLY A 11 -45.67 26.11 -21.17
C GLY A 11 -44.51 26.33 -22.16
N GLY A 12 -43.32 26.63 -21.66
CA GLY A 12 -42.24 27.28 -22.44
C GLY A 12 -41.48 26.39 -23.44
N LEU A 13 -40.79 27.04 -24.39
CA LEU A 13 -39.82 26.41 -25.29
C LEU A 13 -38.72 25.70 -24.48
N LEU A 14 -38.42 24.44 -24.83
CA LEU A 14 -37.08 23.85 -24.73
C LEU A 14 -36.97 22.57 -25.57
N GLY A 15 -37.21 22.72 -26.89
CA GLY A 15 -36.99 21.69 -27.90
C GLY A 15 -35.55 21.66 -28.40
N LEU A 16 -34.56 21.54 -27.50
CA LEU A 16 -33.18 21.25 -27.86
C LEU A 16 -32.92 19.78 -27.62
N LEU A 17 -32.77 19.01 -28.71
CA LEU A 17 -32.26 17.63 -28.62
C LEU A 17 -30.86 17.69 -28.03
N ALA A 18 -30.74 17.30 -26.76
CA ALA A 18 -29.48 16.83 -26.24
C ALA A 18 -29.14 15.51 -26.96
N LEU A 19 -28.42 15.62 -28.10
CA LEU A 19 -27.42 14.61 -28.41
C LEU A 19 -26.44 14.64 -27.24
N ALA A 20 -26.71 13.82 -26.23
CA ALA A 20 -25.71 13.44 -25.26
C ALA A 20 -24.61 12.76 -26.09
N ALA A 21 -23.55 13.51 -26.37
CA ALA A 21 -22.34 12.95 -26.92
C ALA A 21 -21.86 11.92 -25.91
N THR A 22 -22.12 10.65 -26.19
CA THR A 22 -21.53 9.52 -25.50
C THR A 22 -20.05 9.51 -25.85
N VAL A 23 -19.31 10.46 -25.29
CA VAL A 23 -17.87 10.37 -25.16
C VAL A 23 -17.65 9.05 -24.42
N PRO A 24 -17.02 8.05 -25.04
CA PRO A 24 -16.67 6.86 -24.29
C PRO A 24 -15.84 7.33 -23.11
N ARG A 25 -16.17 6.91 -21.89
CA ARG A 25 -15.19 6.97 -20.81
C ARG A 25 -14.04 6.08 -21.27
N GLN A 26 -13.05 6.67 -21.93
CA GLN A 26 -11.80 6.01 -22.23
C GLN A 26 -11.28 5.55 -20.88
N SER A 27 -11.17 4.23 -20.72
CA SER A 27 -10.42 3.64 -19.63
C SER A 27 -9.06 4.32 -19.66
N ALA A 28 -8.79 5.15 -18.66
CA ALA A 28 -7.51 5.82 -18.52
C ALA A 28 -6.50 4.75 -18.10
N HIS A 29 -6.04 3.97 -19.09
CA HIS A 29 -4.70 3.44 -19.10
C HIS A 29 -3.79 4.65 -19.13
N ALA A 30 -3.55 5.22 -17.94
CA ALA A 30 -2.39 6.04 -17.72
C ALA A 30 -1.21 5.13 -18.04
N ASP A 31 -0.41 5.52 -19.03
CA ASP A 31 0.87 4.89 -19.31
C ASP A 31 1.82 5.21 -18.15
N HIS A 32 1.61 4.50 -17.04
CA HIS A 32 2.45 4.48 -15.86
C HIS A 32 3.83 3.97 -16.29
N TYR A 33 4.75 4.89 -16.59
CA TYR A 33 6.17 4.57 -16.40
C TYR A 33 6.35 4.24 -14.92
N PRO A 34 6.72 2.98 -14.57
CA PRO A 34 6.95 2.61 -13.18
C PRO A 34 8.24 3.27 -12.68
N CYS A 35 8.47 3.21 -11.37
CA CYS A 35 9.71 3.65 -10.72
C CYS A 35 10.86 2.71 -11.10
N HIS A 36 11.37 2.87 -12.31
CA HIS A 36 12.43 2.05 -12.88
C HIS A 36 13.70 2.86 -13.10
N VAL A 37 14.83 2.18 -13.00
CA VAL A 37 16.17 2.74 -13.21
C VAL A 37 16.21 3.56 -14.52
N PRO A 38 16.69 4.82 -14.50
CA PRO A 38 17.37 5.51 -13.41
C PRO A 38 16.47 6.30 -12.43
N ASN A 39 15.15 6.30 -12.63
CA ASN A 39 14.21 7.24 -12.03
C ASN A 39 13.36 6.59 -10.91
N TYR A 40 13.94 6.51 -9.71
CA TYR A 40 13.29 5.94 -8.51
C TYR A 40 12.31 6.92 -7.85
N GLY A 41 11.17 7.17 -8.49
CA GLY A 41 10.09 7.97 -7.91
C GLY A 41 10.46 9.44 -7.67
N PHE A 42 9.69 10.10 -6.81
CA PHE A 42 9.90 11.48 -6.38
C PHE A 42 10.49 11.48 -4.97
N GLY A 43 11.50 12.31 -4.74
CA GLY A 43 12.15 12.42 -3.45
C GLY A 43 11.35 13.29 -2.48
N PHE A 44 10.35 12.71 -1.83
CA PHE A 44 9.58 13.40 -0.79
C PHE A 44 10.14 13.15 0.62
N ASP A 45 10.13 14.20 1.46
CA ASP A 45 10.31 14.10 2.90
C ASP A 45 8.98 14.28 3.64
N THR A 46 8.80 13.55 4.74
CA THR A 46 7.60 13.59 5.57
C THR A 46 7.96 13.59 7.06
N TYR A 47 6.94 13.72 7.91
CA TYR A 47 7.03 13.62 9.36
C TYR A 47 6.33 12.36 9.84
N GLU A 48 7.05 11.58 10.64
CA GLU A 48 6.56 10.37 11.28
C GLU A 48 6.15 10.74 12.71
N TYR A 49 4.91 10.45 13.13
CA TYR A 49 4.46 10.82 14.49
C TYR A 49 5.12 9.96 15.56
N GLU A 50 5.42 10.52 16.74
CA GLU A 50 5.95 9.72 17.86
C GLU A 50 4.87 8.81 18.48
N ASP A 51 3.65 9.31 18.68
CA ASP A 51 2.47 8.52 19.03
C ASP A 51 1.77 7.98 17.77
N TYR A 52 2.52 7.21 16.97
CA TYR A 52 2.08 6.69 15.68
C TYR A 52 0.86 5.74 15.76
N VAL A 53 0.66 5.07 16.90
CA VAL A 53 -0.46 4.14 17.07
C VAL A 53 -1.75 4.95 17.18
N THR A 54 -1.84 5.87 18.14
CA THR A 54 -3.05 6.65 18.39
C THR A 54 -3.35 7.59 17.23
N VAL A 55 -2.33 8.29 16.73
CA VAL A 55 -2.50 9.27 15.64
C VAL A 55 -2.99 8.58 14.37
N TYR A 56 -2.33 7.52 13.90
CA TYR A 56 -2.76 6.90 12.64
C TYR A 56 -4.07 6.11 12.77
N ASN A 57 -4.43 5.58 13.94
CA ASN A 57 -5.79 5.06 14.18
C ASN A 57 -6.84 6.15 13.89
N HIS A 58 -6.72 7.33 14.51
CA HIS A 58 -7.66 8.43 14.30
C HIS A 58 -7.62 9.01 12.88
N MET A 59 -6.44 9.08 12.24
CA MET A 59 -6.33 9.49 10.84
C MET A 59 -7.04 8.49 9.91
N ILE A 60 -6.92 7.18 10.17
CA ILE A 60 -7.62 6.12 9.42
C ILE A 60 -9.13 6.22 9.65
N GLU A 61 -9.59 6.38 10.89
CA GLU A 61 -11.00 6.53 11.23
C GLU A 61 -11.62 7.74 10.50
N LEU A 62 -10.96 8.90 10.54
CA LEU A 62 -11.36 10.09 9.79
C LEU A 62 -11.35 9.86 8.27
N ALA A 63 -10.37 9.16 7.74
CA ALA A 63 -10.27 8.88 6.30
C ALA A 63 -11.41 7.95 5.85
N ALA A 64 -11.64 6.88 6.59
CA ALA A 64 -12.68 5.87 6.37
C ALA A 64 -14.10 6.46 6.41
N ALA A 65 -14.30 7.47 7.27
CA ALA A 65 -15.54 8.25 7.36
C ALA A 65 -15.66 9.39 6.31
N GLY A 66 -14.66 9.62 5.48
CA GLY A 66 -14.64 10.72 4.49
C GLY A 66 -14.43 12.12 5.09
N LEU A 67 -13.90 12.21 6.31
CA LEU A 67 -13.74 13.43 7.11
C LEU A 67 -12.29 13.91 7.27
N ALA A 68 -11.30 13.16 6.77
CA ALA A 68 -9.87 13.41 6.99
C ALA A 68 -9.33 14.70 6.36
N VAL A 69 -9.80 15.09 5.19
CA VAL A 69 -9.19 16.12 4.35
C VAL A 69 -10.18 17.24 4.02
N PRO A 70 -9.71 18.46 3.73
CA PRO A 70 -10.59 19.49 3.19
C PRO A 70 -11.20 19.06 1.84
N PRO A 71 -12.32 19.67 1.42
CA PRO A 71 -12.82 19.55 0.06
C PRO A 71 -11.76 19.91 -0.99
N PRO A 72 -11.92 19.47 -2.25
CA PRO A 72 -10.95 19.74 -3.33
C PRO A 72 -10.59 21.23 -3.40
N TYR A 73 -9.29 21.53 -3.41
CA TYR A 73 -8.79 22.91 -3.40
C TYR A 73 -7.73 23.12 -4.48
N ARG A 74 -7.57 24.38 -4.89
CA ARG A 74 -6.72 24.79 -5.99
C ARG A 74 -5.57 25.67 -5.49
N LEU A 75 -4.35 25.32 -5.85
CA LEU A 75 -3.15 26.08 -5.49
C LEU A 75 -2.98 27.32 -6.39
N PRO A 76 -2.14 28.30 -6.00
CA PRO A 76 -1.82 29.47 -6.83
C PRO A 76 -1.20 29.11 -8.19
N SER A 77 -0.51 27.98 -8.31
CA SER A 77 -0.06 27.41 -9.61
C SER A 77 -1.20 26.97 -10.54
N GLY A 78 -2.44 26.90 -10.04
CA GLY A 78 -3.61 26.48 -10.80
C GLY A 78 -3.86 24.97 -10.81
N GLU A 79 -3.03 24.18 -10.14
CA GLU A 79 -3.23 22.74 -9.92
C GLU A 79 -4.24 22.47 -8.80
N TRP A 80 -4.94 21.33 -8.91
CA TRP A 80 -5.88 20.85 -7.89
C TRP A 80 -5.22 19.81 -6.99
N VAL A 81 -5.58 19.83 -5.71
CA VAL A 81 -5.37 18.71 -4.79
C VAL A 81 -6.74 18.15 -4.43
N ASP A 82 -6.96 16.89 -4.81
CA ASP A 82 -8.19 16.15 -4.54
C ASP A 82 -7.86 14.70 -4.20
N VAL A 83 -8.13 14.32 -2.95
CA VAL A 83 -8.14 12.95 -2.43
C VAL A 83 -9.46 12.69 -1.67
N SER A 84 -10.52 13.40 -2.05
CA SER A 84 -11.82 13.36 -1.37
C SER A 84 -12.48 11.98 -1.50
N TYR A 85 -13.18 11.55 -0.44
CA TYR A 85 -13.88 10.28 -0.40
C TYR A 85 -15.08 10.29 -1.37
N PRO A 86 -15.27 9.26 -2.22
CA PRO A 86 -16.26 9.32 -3.30
C PRO A 86 -17.63 8.72 -2.92
N GLY A 87 -17.78 8.25 -1.67
CA GLY A 87 -18.91 7.42 -1.25
C GLY A 87 -18.88 5.99 -1.81
N LEU A 88 -19.83 5.17 -1.39
CA LEU A 88 -19.96 3.76 -1.79
C LEU A 88 -21.33 3.44 -2.38
N GLU A 89 -21.34 2.68 -3.47
CA GLU A 89 -22.50 2.00 -4.04
C GLU A 89 -22.84 0.76 -3.20
N THR A 90 -24.12 0.46 -3.01
CA THR A 90 -24.56 -0.62 -2.12
C THR A 90 -25.54 -1.57 -2.81
N GLY A 91 -25.82 -2.73 -2.19
CA GLY A 91 -26.79 -3.69 -2.69
C GLY A 91 -26.22 -4.73 -3.65
N PRO A 92 -26.98 -5.80 -3.95
CA PRO A 92 -26.50 -6.93 -4.76
C PRO A 92 -26.38 -6.55 -6.23
N ARG A 93 -25.68 -7.38 -7.03
CA ARG A 93 -25.39 -7.15 -8.47
C ARG A 93 -26.60 -6.65 -9.28
N ASN A 94 -27.79 -7.20 -9.05
CA ASN A 94 -29.01 -6.90 -9.80
C ASN A 94 -29.84 -5.72 -9.24
N ALA A 95 -29.42 -5.11 -8.12
CA ALA A 95 -30.16 -4.03 -7.45
C ALA A 95 -29.22 -2.97 -6.82
N ARG A 96 -28.09 -2.68 -7.49
CA ARG A 96 -27.10 -1.69 -7.03
C ARG A 96 -27.71 -0.31 -6.86
N GLN A 97 -27.39 0.32 -5.73
CA GLN A 97 -27.76 1.69 -5.38
C GLN A 97 -26.58 2.64 -5.65
N PRO A 98 -26.85 3.91 -6.02
CA PRO A 98 -25.80 4.89 -6.31
C PRO A 98 -24.97 5.23 -5.06
N ARG A 99 -23.79 5.83 -5.28
CA ARG A 99 -22.85 6.20 -4.21
C ARG A 99 -23.49 7.07 -3.13
N SER A 100 -23.42 6.60 -1.88
CA SER A 100 -23.71 7.40 -0.69
C SER A 100 -22.43 7.73 0.07
N HIS A 101 -22.34 8.94 0.63
CA HIS A 101 -21.27 9.33 1.56
C HIS A 101 -21.58 8.95 3.02
N GLU A 102 -22.79 8.46 3.29
CA GLU A 102 -23.18 7.89 4.60
C GLU A 102 -22.66 6.46 4.76
N ALA A 103 -22.45 5.76 3.64
CA ALA A 103 -21.77 4.48 3.61
C ALA A 103 -20.25 4.70 3.68
N THR A 104 -19.59 4.10 4.67
CA THR A 104 -18.17 4.31 4.98
C THR A 104 -17.35 3.05 4.77
N VAL A 105 -16.02 3.19 4.70
CA VAL A 105 -15.10 2.04 4.76
C VAL A 105 -15.01 1.53 6.21
N PRO A 106 -14.97 0.21 6.48
CA PRO A 106 -14.68 -0.32 7.81
C PRO A 106 -13.27 0.08 8.27
N PRO A 107 -13.11 0.88 9.34
CA PRO A 107 -11.80 1.40 9.75
C PRO A 107 -10.79 0.29 10.03
N SER A 108 -11.17 -0.78 10.73
CA SER A 108 -10.30 -1.89 11.13
C SER A 108 -9.78 -2.69 9.95
N LEU A 109 -10.56 -2.82 8.88
CA LEU A 109 -10.12 -3.44 7.63
C LEU A 109 -9.03 -2.59 6.96
N TYR A 110 -9.21 -1.26 6.92
CA TYR A 110 -8.19 -0.38 6.36
C TYR A 110 -6.95 -0.24 7.28
N LYS A 111 -7.09 -0.33 8.62
CA LYS A 111 -5.96 -0.48 9.56
C LYS A 111 -5.14 -1.72 9.23
N ALA A 112 -5.79 -2.87 9.06
CA ALA A 112 -5.11 -4.10 8.65
C ALA A 112 -4.39 -3.93 7.29
N MET A 113 -5.01 -3.28 6.30
CA MET A 113 -4.35 -2.97 5.03
C MET A 113 -3.11 -2.08 5.21
N VAL A 114 -3.21 -0.97 5.95
CA VAL A 114 -2.06 -0.07 6.22
C VAL A 114 -0.90 -0.81 6.91
N TRP A 115 -1.19 -1.74 7.82
CA TRP A 115 -0.16 -2.62 8.37
C TRP A 115 0.46 -3.54 7.32
N VAL A 116 -0.35 -4.16 6.47
CA VAL A 116 0.10 -5.09 5.41
C VAL A 116 0.95 -4.39 4.36
N GLU A 117 0.62 -3.15 4.02
CA GLU A 117 1.31 -2.33 3.01
C GLU A 117 2.63 -1.74 3.53
N SER A 118 2.64 -1.14 4.72
CA SER A 118 3.78 -0.32 5.19
C SER A 118 4.45 -0.80 6.49
N GLY A 119 3.89 -1.80 7.16
CA GLY A 119 4.25 -2.08 8.55
C GLY A 119 4.00 -0.87 9.46
N TRP A 120 2.99 -0.05 9.15
CA TRP A 120 2.58 1.13 9.93
C TRP A 120 3.67 2.22 10.03
N ALA A 121 4.22 2.61 8.89
CA ALA A 121 5.16 3.72 8.76
C ALA A 121 4.83 4.58 7.54
N HIS A 122 4.90 5.90 7.68
CA HIS A 122 4.80 6.82 6.55
C HIS A 122 6.17 7.13 5.95
N ALA A 123 7.18 7.25 6.80
CA ALA A 123 8.58 7.48 6.47
C ALA A 123 9.36 6.17 6.30
N GLY A 124 10.47 6.24 5.55
CA GLY A 124 11.37 5.11 5.36
C GLY A 124 12.08 4.71 6.66
N GLY A 125 12.51 3.45 6.77
CA GLY A 125 13.07 2.89 8.02
C GLY A 125 14.36 3.54 8.57
N SER A 126 14.93 4.53 7.88
CA SER A 126 16.00 5.40 8.40
C SER A 126 15.48 6.56 9.26
N VAL A 127 14.17 6.82 9.26
CA VAL A 127 13.51 7.87 10.04
C VAL A 127 12.88 7.25 11.29
N PRO A 128 13.21 7.73 12.50
CA PRO A 128 12.55 7.26 13.72
C PRO A 128 11.11 7.79 13.82
N TYR A 129 10.26 7.13 14.59
CA TYR A 129 9.01 7.73 15.05
C TYR A 129 9.28 9.04 15.79
N GLY A 130 8.53 10.09 15.47
CA GLY A 130 8.80 11.48 15.85
C GLY A 130 9.81 12.22 14.95
N GLY A 131 10.38 11.57 13.94
CA GLY A 131 11.41 12.14 13.07
C GLY A 131 10.87 12.78 11.79
N VAL A 132 11.77 13.44 11.06
CA VAL A 132 11.55 13.95 9.69
C VAL A 132 12.61 13.34 8.77
N GLY A 133 12.20 12.97 7.56
CA GLY A 133 13.10 12.48 6.52
C GLY A 133 12.34 11.80 5.37
N PRO A 134 13.01 10.98 4.55
CA PRO A 134 12.43 10.42 3.35
C PRO A 134 11.15 9.62 3.63
N VAL A 135 10.12 9.81 2.81
CA VAL A 135 8.90 8.97 2.81
C VAL A 135 9.26 7.51 2.51
N LEU A 136 8.46 6.57 2.99
CA LEU A 136 8.55 5.16 2.58
C LEU A 136 8.16 5.05 1.10
N VAL A 137 9.04 4.49 0.27
CA VAL A 137 8.80 4.26 -1.17
C VAL A 137 9.11 2.81 -1.53
N ALA A 138 8.14 2.08 -2.08
CA ALA A 138 8.37 0.78 -2.70
C ALA A 138 8.84 0.89 -4.16
N ILE A 139 9.41 -0.21 -4.66
CA ILE A 139 9.99 -0.31 -6.01
C ILE A 139 8.99 -0.07 -7.15
N ASP A 140 7.69 -0.21 -6.89
CA ASP A 140 6.58 0.00 -7.82
C ASP A 140 6.04 1.45 -7.81
N CYS A 141 6.63 2.35 -7.03
CA CYS A 141 6.10 3.68 -6.65
C CYS A 141 5.04 3.67 -5.53
N GLY A 142 4.93 2.65 -4.67
CA GLY A 142 4.06 2.73 -3.49
C GLY A 142 4.58 3.73 -2.44
N TYR A 143 3.84 4.81 -2.17
CA TYR A 143 4.23 5.82 -1.16
C TYR A 143 3.49 5.65 0.17
N GLY A 144 4.23 5.68 1.28
CA GLY A 144 3.72 5.90 2.62
C GLY A 144 2.86 4.78 3.22
N LEU A 145 2.01 5.15 4.19
CA LEU A 145 1.21 4.22 5.00
C LEU A 145 0.33 3.29 4.18
N GLY A 146 -0.33 3.82 3.14
CA GLY A 146 -1.21 3.05 2.25
C GLY A 146 -0.52 2.46 1.02
N GLN A 147 0.82 2.62 0.89
CA GLN A 147 1.60 2.30 -0.33
C GLN A 147 0.91 2.76 -1.61
N ILE A 148 0.65 4.06 -1.70
CA ILE A 148 -0.12 4.64 -2.81
C ILE A 148 0.69 4.59 -4.11
N THR A 149 0.35 3.68 -5.03
CA THR A 149 0.96 3.58 -6.37
C THR A 149 0.08 4.23 -7.47
N THR A 150 -1.24 4.26 -7.29
CA THR A 150 -2.17 4.81 -8.30
C THR A 150 -2.01 6.32 -8.44
N GLY A 151 -1.77 6.81 -9.65
CA GLY A 151 -1.52 8.23 -9.93
C GLY A 151 -0.14 8.76 -9.49
N MET A 152 0.70 7.93 -8.85
CA MET A 152 1.99 8.34 -8.27
C MET A 152 3.21 8.14 -9.19
N GLY A 153 3.03 7.49 -10.34
CA GLY A 153 4.05 7.41 -11.39
C GLY A 153 4.34 8.77 -12.04
N HIS A 154 5.55 8.95 -12.58
CA HIS A 154 6.06 10.25 -13.03
C HIS A 154 5.23 10.95 -14.13
N LEU A 155 4.52 10.21 -14.97
CA LEU A 155 3.61 10.76 -16.00
C LEU A 155 2.11 10.58 -15.67
N ALA A 156 1.78 10.07 -14.48
CA ALA A 156 0.42 9.59 -14.16
C ALA A 156 -0.56 10.70 -13.69
N SER A 157 -0.18 11.97 -13.71
CA SER A 157 -1.02 13.11 -13.29
C SER A 157 -0.85 14.32 -14.22
N PRO A 158 -1.90 14.74 -14.97
CA PRO A 158 -1.87 15.97 -15.75
C PRO A 158 -1.86 17.24 -14.86
N PRO A 159 -1.09 18.30 -15.20
CA PRO A 159 -0.05 18.34 -16.22
C PRO A 159 1.26 17.71 -15.70
N ALA A 160 1.67 16.58 -16.27
CA ALA A 160 3.00 16.05 -16.04
C ALA A 160 3.99 16.93 -16.83
N LEU A 161 4.59 17.91 -16.15
CA LEU A 161 5.40 18.95 -16.78
C LEU A 161 6.82 18.47 -17.16
N ASP A 162 7.34 17.48 -16.44
CA ASP A 162 8.58 16.74 -16.69
C ASP A 162 8.56 15.46 -15.83
N ILE A 163 9.34 14.44 -16.17
CA ILE A 163 9.51 13.18 -15.42
C ILE A 163 10.12 13.37 -14.00
N ARG A 164 10.34 14.62 -13.57
CA ARG A 164 10.97 15.01 -12.30
C ARG A 164 10.19 16.07 -11.54
N VAL A 165 9.02 16.47 -12.03
CA VAL A 165 8.21 17.53 -11.42
C VAL A 165 6.92 16.92 -10.88
N PRO A 166 6.79 16.71 -9.56
CA PRO A 166 5.57 16.15 -8.99
C PRO A 166 4.42 17.16 -9.10
N SER A 167 3.25 16.64 -9.44
CA SER A 167 1.99 17.37 -9.29
C SER A 167 1.76 17.72 -7.81
N ALA A 168 0.98 18.78 -7.56
CA ALA A 168 0.60 19.18 -6.21
C ALA A 168 -0.01 18.02 -5.40
N ARG A 169 -0.82 17.19 -6.06
CA ARG A 169 -1.47 16.00 -5.50
C ARG A 169 -0.45 14.94 -5.07
N GLN A 170 0.50 14.59 -5.94
CA GLN A 170 1.54 13.61 -5.63
C GLN A 170 2.42 14.07 -4.47
N ALA A 171 2.86 15.33 -4.49
CA ALA A 171 3.64 15.89 -3.40
C ALA A 171 2.87 15.91 -2.08
N MET A 172 1.56 16.18 -2.10
CA MET A 172 0.74 16.11 -0.88
C MET A 172 0.64 14.68 -0.32
N ILE A 173 0.37 13.68 -1.16
CA ILE A 173 0.29 12.26 -0.78
C ILE A 173 1.61 11.73 -0.20
N GLY A 174 2.75 12.22 -0.72
CA GLY A 174 4.09 11.82 -0.25
C GLY A 174 4.60 12.59 0.98
N THR A 175 4.10 13.79 1.26
CA THR A 175 4.60 14.64 2.36
C THR A 175 3.69 14.66 3.59
N HIS A 176 2.42 14.25 3.50
CA HIS A 176 1.46 14.33 4.62
C HIS A 176 0.68 13.02 4.87
N PRO A 177 0.80 12.39 6.07
CA PRO A 177 0.23 11.05 6.32
C PRO A 177 -1.30 11.02 6.21
N LEU A 178 -1.99 12.05 6.69
CA LEU A 178 -3.46 12.15 6.58
C LEU A 178 -3.97 12.16 5.12
N PHE A 179 -3.24 12.80 4.19
CA PHE A 179 -3.58 12.78 2.76
C PHE A 179 -3.20 11.45 2.09
N ASN A 180 -2.12 10.81 2.55
CA ASN A 180 -1.74 9.47 2.12
C ASN A 180 -2.84 8.44 2.49
N LEU A 181 -3.31 8.49 3.73
CA LEU A 181 -4.39 7.62 4.23
C LEU A 181 -5.73 7.91 3.55
N ALA A 182 -6.10 9.19 3.38
CA ALA A 182 -7.31 9.58 2.65
C ALA A 182 -7.29 9.08 1.20
N GLU A 183 -6.15 9.17 0.51
CA GLU A 183 -6.02 8.66 -0.85
C GLU A 183 -6.15 7.13 -0.93
N GLY A 184 -5.58 6.38 0.01
CA GLY A 184 -5.73 4.93 0.04
C GLY A 184 -7.17 4.50 0.35
N VAL A 185 -7.88 5.20 1.24
CA VAL A 185 -9.33 4.99 1.44
C VAL A 185 -10.11 5.31 0.16
N ARG A 186 -9.79 6.41 -0.54
CA ARG A 186 -10.42 6.77 -1.81
C ARG A 186 -10.19 5.69 -2.88
N ILE A 187 -8.97 5.18 -2.99
CA ILE A 187 -8.64 4.06 -3.90
C ILE A 187 -9.41 2.80 -3.51
N PHE A 188 -9.51 2.48 -2.22
CA PHE A 188 -10.23 1.30 -1.72
C PHE A 188 -11.74 1.40 -2.00
N ALA A 189 -12.33 2.59 -1.84
CA ALA A 189 -13.69 2.88 -2.27
C ALA A 189 -13.87 2.75 -3.79
N ASP A 190 -12.90 3.18 -4.60
CA ASP A 190 -12.93 2.94 -6.06
C ASP A 190 -12.78 1.44 -6.41
N LYS A 191 -12.07 0.64 -5.60
CA LYS A 191 -12.03 -0.83 -5.78
C LYS A 191 -13.39 -1.46 -5.49
N TRP A 192 -14.06 -1.05 -4.41
CA TRP A 192 -15.42 -1.47 -4.09
C TRP A 192 -16.41 -1.07 -5.19
N ASN A 193 -16.42 0.21 -5.57
CA ASN A 193 -17.26 0.77 -6.64
C ASN A 193 -16.82 0.36 -8.07
N SER A 194 -15.99 -0.68 -8.21
CA SER A 194 -15.70 -1.31 -9.51
C SER A 194 -16.49 -2.62 -9.71
N ALA A 195 -17.23 -3.05 -8.69
CA ALA A 195 -18.28 -4.05 -8.81
C ALA A 195 -19.66 -3.35 -8.95
N PRO A 196 -20.50 -3.73 -9.93
CA PRO A 196 -20.48 -5.00 -10.67
C PRO A 196 -19.86 -4.94 -12.09
N GLU A 197 -19.26 -3.83 -12.53
CA GLU A 197 -18.82 -3.64 -13.94
C GLU A 197 -17.53 -4.41 -14.29
N PHE A 198 -16.56 -4.39 -13.36
CA PHE A 198 -15.20 -4.92 -13.53
C PHE A 198 -14.80 -5.89 -12.43
N ARG A 199 -15.58 -6.01 -11.35
CA ARG A 199 -15.32 -6.92 -10.23
C ARG A 199 -16.57 -7.69 -9.80
N PRO A 200 -16.40 -8.90 -9.23
CA PRO A 200 -17.49 -9.66 -8.65
C PRO A 200 -18.04 -8.99 -7.38
N VAL A 201 -19.28 -9.30 -7.05
CA VAL A 201 -19.96 -8.86 -5.83
C VAL A 201 -19.89 -10.01 -4.83
N ALA A 202 -19.31 -9.75 -3.66
CA ALA A 202 -19.44 -10.64 -2.52
C ALA A 202 -20.71 -10.26 -1.75
N GLY A 203 -21.45 -11.27 -1.29
CA GLY A 203 -22.63 -11.08 -0.44
C GLY A 203 -23.73 -10.26 -1.09
N ASN A 204 -24.22 -9.28 -0.34
CA ASN A 204 -25.25 -8.35 -0.79
C ASN A 204 -24.66 -6.98 -1.16
N GLY A 205 -23.33 -6.86 -1.28
CA GLY A 205 -22.67 -5.58 -1.50
C GLY A 205 -23.01 -4.57 -0.40
N ASP A 206 -23.00 -5.02 0.86
CA ASP A 206 -23.25 -4.20 2.05
C ASP A 206 -21.92 -3.68 2.64
N PRO A 207 -21.63 -2.37 2.61
CA PRO A 207 -20.42 -1.81 3.19
C PRO A 207 -20.23 -2.09 4.69
N ALA A 208 -21.29 -2.37 5.43
CA ALA A 208 -21.21 -2.71 6.85
C ALA A 208 -20.72 -4.15 7.11
N ALA A 209 -20.83 -5.04 6.11
CA ALA A 209 -20.41 -6.44 6.19
C ALA A 209 -18.92 -6.59 5.81
N LEU A 210 -18.07 -6.94 6.78
CA LEU A 210 -16.62 -7.08 6.59
C LEU A 210 -16.25 -8.08 5.47
N GLU A 211 -17.02 -9.15 5.33
CA GLU A 211 -16.85 -10.19 4.31
C GLU A 211 -17.20 -9.73 2.89
N ASP A 212 -18.15 -8.80 2.72
CA ASP A 212 -18.54 -8.27 1.40
C ASP A 212 -17.39 -7.46 0.76
N TRP A 213 -16.42 -7.01 1.55
CA TRP A 213 -15.22 -6.30 1.06
C TRP A 213 -14.17 -7.20 0.40
N TYR A 214 -14.35 -8.53 0.40
CA TYR A 214 -13.30 -9.48 -0.01
C TYR A 214 -12.67 -9.16 -1.38
N TYR A 215 -13.50 -8.84 -2.38
CA TYR A 215 -13.01 -8.52 -3.73
C TYR A 215 -12.45 -7.10 -3.86
N ALA A 216 -12.86 -6.15 -3.02
CA ALA A 216 -12.23 -4.84 -2.92
C ALA A 216 -10.82 -4.96 -2.30
N VAL A 217 -10.66 -5.78 -1.26
CA VAL A 217 -9.37 -6.06 -0.60
C VAL A 217 -8.40 -6.70 -1.60
N TRP A 218 -8.82 -7.77 -2.28
CA TRP A 218 -8.01 -8.39 -3.34
C TRP A 218 -7.67 -7.39 -4.47
N SER A 219 -8.61 -6.50 -4.82
CA SER A 219 -8.42 -5.48 -5.85
C SER A 219 -7.51 -4.31 -5.46
N TYR A 220 -7.26 -4.08 -4.17
CA TYR A 220 -6.29 -3.10 -3.69
C TYR A 220 -4.88 -3.51 -4.13
N ASN A 221 -4.51 -4.76 -3.86
CA ASN A 221 -3.27 -5.40 -4.34
C ASN A 221 -3.35 -5.91 -5.81
N GLY A 222 -4.25 -5.34 -6.61
CA GLY A 222 -4.29 -5.53 -8.07
C GLY A 222 -5.15 -6.66 -8.62
N PHE A 223 -5.89 -7.42 -7.80
CA PHE A 223 -6.78 -8.52 -8.21
C PHE A 223 -6.09 -9.66 -8.98
N ALA A 224 -4.78 -9.86 -8.81
CA ALA A 224 -4.01 -10.85 -9.57
C ALA A 224 -4.15 -12.29 -9.03
N PHE A 225 -4.02 -13.29 -9.91
CA PHE A 225 -4.13 -14.73 -9.56
C PHE A 225 -3.11 -15.21 -8.53
N ILE A 226 -1.98 -14.51 -8.35
CA ILE A 226 -1.02 -14.80 -7.28
C ILE A 226 -1.64 -14.71 -5.86
N ASN A 227 -2.73 -13.95 -5.74
CA ASN A 227 -3.54 -13.78 -4.55
C ASN A 227 -4.86 -14.59 -4.58
N HIS A 228 -5.05 -15.48 -5.56
CA HIS A 228 -6.18 -16.40 -5.58
C HIS A 228 -6.05 -17.41 -4.41
N PRO A 229 -7.10 -17.69 -3.62
CA PRO A 229 -6.98 -18.57 -2.44
C PRO A 229 -6.59 -20.02 -2.81
N LEU A 230 -7.05 -20.49 -3.99
CA LEU A 230 -6.63 -21.76 -4.60
C LEU A 230 -5.41 -21.63 -5.56
N ASN A 231 -4.54 -20.64 -5.38
CA ASN A 231 -3.28 -20.55 -6.11
C ASN A 231 -2.40 -21.79 -5.78
N PRO A 232 -2.03 -22.64 -6.76
CA PRO A 232 -1.28 -23.88 -6.50
C PRO A 232 0.14 -23.65 -5.97
N ASN A 233 0.67 -22.42 -6.07
CA ASN A 233 1.96 -22.03 -5.48
C ASN A 233 1.85 -21.63 -3.99
N ARG A 234 0.72 -21.91 -3.34
CA ARG A 234 0.47 -21.66 -1.91
C ARG A 234 0.23 -23.00 -1.22
N ASN A 235 0.86 -23.21 -0.06
CA ASN A 235 0.65 -24.45 0.69
C ASN A 235 -0.83 -24.51 1.16
N PRO A 236 -1.60 -25.55 0.80
CA PRO A 236 -3.01 -25.65 1.22
C PRO A 236 -3.18 -25.90 2.73
N LEU A 237 -2.11 -26.26 3.44
CA LEU A 237 -2.11 -26.46 4.90
C LEU A 237 -1.82 -25.18 5.71
N ARG A 238 -1.65 -24.02 5.05
CA ARG A 238 -1.29 -22.74 5.71
C ARG A 238 -2.31 -22.19 6.70
N GLY A 239 -3.51 -22.80 6.79
CA GLY A 239 -4.65 -22.24 7.51
C GLY A 239 -5.37 -21.17 6.69
N GLU A 240 -6.36 -20.53 7.31
CA GLU A 240 -7.27 -19.59 6.62
C GLU A 240 -6.75 -18.15 6.56
N VAL A 241 -5.94 -17.72 7.53
CA VAL A 241 -5.47 -16.35 7.66
C VAL A 241 -4.07 -16.27 8.27
N TRP A 242 -3.38 -15.17 8.01
CA TRP A 242 -2.08 -14.86 8.59
C TRP A 242 -2.22 -14.05 9.89
N HIS A 243 -1.67 -14.56 10.98
CA HIS A 243 -1.85 -14.02 12.33
C HIS A 243 -0.90 -12.86 12.71
N CYS A 244 -0.33 -12.15 11.73
CA CYS A 244 0.41 -10.89 11.91
C CYS A 244 1.59 -10.93 12.91
N ASN A 245 2.25 -12.09 12.98
CA ASN A 245 3.32 -12.45 13.91
C ASN A 245 2.89 -12.62 15.39
N ASP A 246 1.60 -12.77 15.68
CA ASP A 246 1.15 -13.19 17.02
C ASP A 246 1.67 -14.61 17.32
N PRO A 247 2.54 -14.81 18.34
CA PRO A 247 3.12 -16.10 18.68
C PRO A 247 2.12 -17.07 19.30
N ASN A 248 0.93 -16.60 19.68
CA ASN A 248 -0.09 -17.40 20.35
C ASN A 248 -1.13 -17.97 19.35
N ALA A 249 -1.06 -17.57 18.09
CA ALA A 249 -2.05 -17.93 17.07
C ALA A 249 -1.72 -19.28 16.38
N PRO A 250 -2.75 -20.00 15.87
CA PRO A 250 -2.53 -21.21 15.08
C PRO A 250 -1.60 -20.97 13.87
N GLY A 251 -0.70 -21.91 13.61
CA GLY A 251 0.23 -21.85 12.47
C GLY A 251 1.49 -21.01 12.67
N PHE A 252 1.62 -20.26 13.78
CA PHE A 252 2.82 -19.46 14.05
C PHE A 252 4.10 -20.32 14.03
N GLY A 253 5.15 -19.81 13.39
CA GLY A 253 6.43 -20.51 13.22
C GLY A 253 6.42 -21.67 12.22
N THR A 254 5.25 -22.08 11.73
CA THR A 254 5.10 -23.10 10.67
C THR A 254 4.99 -22.46 9.29
N PHE A 255 4.26 -21.35 9.19
CA PHE A 255 4.08 -20.58 7.96
C PHE A 255 4.62 -19.17 8.11
N THR A 256 5.03 -18.58 7.00
CA THR A 256 5.63 -17.25 6.91
C THR A 256 4.72 -16.28 6.18
N TRP A 257 5.05 -14.99 6.24
CA TRP A 257 4.40 -13.96 5.43
C TRP A 257 4.32 -14.31 3.93
N GLY A 258 5.30 -15.03 3.37
CA GLY A 258 5.32 -15.39 1.96
C GLY A 258 4.23 -16.38 1.54
N ASP A 259 3.73 -17.18 2.49
CA ASP A 259 2.84 -18.32 2.22
C ASP A 259 1.37 -17.93 1.99
N TYR A 260 0.96 -16.74 2.45
CA TYR A 260 -0.42 -16.26 2.44
C TYR A 260 -0.73 -15.29 1.29
N THR A 261 -1.95 -15.32 0.79
CA THR A 261 -2.48 -14.32 -0.16
C THR A 261 -2.72 -12.97 0.53
N TYR A 262 -2.92 -11.90 -0.26
CA TYR A 262 -3.16 -10.57 0.29
C TYR A 262 -4.41 -10.51 1.20
N GLN A 263 -5.51 -11.15 0.79
CA GLN A 263 -6.74 -11.20 1.58
C GLN A 263 -6.52 -11.91 2.92
N GLU A 264 -5.82 -13.06 2.90
CA GLU A 264 -5.48 -13.82 4.12
C GLU A 264 -4.61 -13.02 5.09
N LYS A 265 -3.78 -12.09 4.59
CA LYS A 265 -2.99 -11.14 5.40
C LYS A 265 -3.84 -10.03 6.00
N VAL A 266 -4.71 -9.42 5.21
CA VAL A 266 -5.57 -8.31 5.67
C VAL A 266 -6.58 -8.82 6.68
N TYR A 267 -7.41 -9.81 6.34
CA TYR A 267 -8.36 -10.39 7.28
C TYR A 267 -7.69 -11.05 8.49
N GLY A 268 -6.49 -11.59 8.29
CA GLY A 268 -5.63 -12.06 9.37
C GLY A 268 -5.21 -10.98 10.37
N CYS A 269 -4.84 -9.78 9.92
CA CYS A 269 -4.54 -8.64 10.81
C CYS A 269 -5.80 -7.98 11.39
N VAL A 270 -6.99 -8.20 10.82
CA VAL A 270 -8.27 -7.83 11.46
C VAL A 270 -8.53 -8.75 12.67
N ARG A 271 -8.32 -10.06 12.51
CA ARG A 271 -8.53 -11.07 13.56
C ARG A 271 -7.43 -11.08 14.62
N TYR A 272 -6.17 -10.93 14.20
CA TYR A 272 -4.97 -10.90 15.02
C TYR A 272 -4.22 -9.58 14.84
N PRO A 273 -4.71 -8.45 15.40
CA PRO A 273 -4.01 -7.18 15.27
C PRO A 273 -2.60 -7.25 15.87
N PRO A 274 -1.63 -6.53 15.29
CA PRO A 274 -0.27 -6.44 15.81
C PRO A 274 -0.23 -5.69 17.14
N VAL A 275 0.88 -5.82 17.85
CA VAL A 275 1.27 -4.92 18.95
C VAL A 275 2.21 -3.81 18.45
N PRO A 276 2.31 -2.66 19.13
CA PRO A 276 3.24 -1.60 18.77
C PRO A 276 4.69 -2.11 18.68
N LYS A 277 5.49 -1.55 17.76
CA LYS A 277 6.87 -2.01 17.52
C LYS A 277 7.71 -1.96 18.81
N GLY A 278 8.37 -3.06 19.12
CA GLY A 278 9.16 -3.24 20.35
C GLY A 278 8.37 -3.72 21.57
N GLN A 279 7.03 -3.84 21.49
CA GLN A 279 6.21 -4.45 22.52
C GLN A 279 6.08 -5.97 22.32
N SER A 280 5.78 -6.68 23.40
CA SER A 280 5.48 -8.12 23.39
C SER A 280 3.98 -8.36 23.20
N TYR A 281 3.62 -9.43 22.49
CA TYR A 281 2.23 -9.90 22.45
C TYR A 281 1.73 -10.29 23.85
N PRO A 282 0.47 -9.97 24.20
CA PRO A 282 -0.13 -10.45 25.44
C PRO A 282 -0.28 -11.98 25.43
N PRO A 283 -0.33 -12.65 26.59
CA PRO A 283 -0.70 -14.06 26.65
C PRO A 283 -2.13 -14.27 26.13
N PRO A 284 -2.44 -15.46 25.56
CA PRO A 284 -3.78 -15.76 25.05
C PRO A 284 -4.80 -15.77 26.19
N LEU A 285 -6.06 -15.47 25.88
CA LEU A 285 -7.12 -15.65 26.85
C LEU A 285 -7.30 -17.15 27.08
N ALA A 286 -7.23 -17.59 28.35
CA ALA A 286 -7.49 -18.97 28.70
C ALA A 286 -8.96 -19.31 28.36
N PRO A 287 -9.25 -20.47 27.73
CA PRO A 287 -10.61 -20.92 27.48
C PRO A 287 -11.38 -21.13 28.79
N GLY A 288 -12.10 -20.09 29.24
CA GLY A 288 -12.93 -20.14 30.46
C GLY A 288 -12.34 -19.51 31.72
N GLY A 289 -11.25 -18.74 31.64
CA GLY A 289 -10.62 -18.09 32.82
C GLY A 289 -9.39 -18.83 33.37
N PRO A 290 -8.82 -18.38 34.50
CA PRO A 290 -7.46 -18.74 34.87
C PRO A 290 -7.35 -20.16 35.44
N ASP A 291 -6.84 -21.10 34.64
CA ASP A 291 -5.81 -22.07 35.02
C ASP A 291 -5.32 -22.86 33.78
N GLN A 292 -4.03 -23.22 33.75
CA GLN A 292 -3.42 -24.17 32.80
C GLN A 292 -3.81 -25.62 33.18
N PRO A 293 -3.62 -26.70 32.35
CA PRO A 293 -2.56 -26.92 31.33
C PRO A 293 -3.05 -27.74 30.08
N PRO A 294 -2.19 -28.41 29.26
CA PRO A 294 -0.79 -28.17 28.89
C PRO A 294 -0.57 -27.96 27.36
N SER A 295 0.67 -27.65 26.97
CA SER A 295 1.18 -27.70 25.60
C SER A 295 1.22 -29.10 24.97
N SER A 296 1.04 -29.22 23.65
CA SER A 296 1.53 -30.37 22.85
C SER A 296 1.63 -30.06 21.35
N PRO A 297 2.81 -30.27 20.76
CA PRO A 297 2.87 -30.92 19.46
C PRO A 297 3.77 -32.17 19.51
N SER A 298 3.25 -33.24 20.11
CA SER A 298 3.76 -34.61 19.90
C SER A 298 2.67 -35.45 19.26
N LEU A 299 3.07 -36.45 18.46
CA LEU A 299 2.16 -37.49 17.99
C LEU A 299 1.65 -38.32 19.18
N ALA A 300 0.45 -38.87 19.05
CA ALA A 300 -0.16 -39.80 20.01
C ALA A 300 -0.91 -40.92 19.28
N VAL A 301 -1.10 -42.06 19.96
CA VAL A 301 -1.93 -43.16 19.42
C VAL A 301 -3.36 -42.68 19.23
N GLY A 302 -3.92 -42.92 18.05
CA GLY A 302 -5.21 -42.39 17.60
C GLY A 302 -5.11 -41.18 16.66
N ASP A 303 -3.97 -40.49 16.60
CA ASP A 303 -3.77 -39.37 15.68
C ASP A 303 -3.76 -39.81 14.21
N THR A 304 -4.21 -38.91 13.33
CA THR A 304 -3.89 -39.00 11.89
C THR A 304 -2.65 -38.18 11.60
N ALA A 305 -1.72 -38.72 10.82
CA ALA A 305 -0.52 -38.05 10.34
C ALA A 305 -0.36 -38.19 8.82
N VAL A 306 0.54 -37.39 8.24
CA VAL A 306 0.91 -37.45 6.82
C VAL A 306 2.42 -37.66 6.70
N VAL A 307 2.82 -38.49 5.73
CA VAL A 307 4.22 -38.69 5.37
C VAL A 307 4.84 -37.42 4.79
N ARG A 308 6.01 -37.04 5.32
CA ARG A 308 6.92 -36.00 4.82
C ARG A 308 8.33 -36.55 4.84
N ALA A 309 8.88 -36.88 3.67
CA ALA A 309 10.18 -37.55 3.55
C ALA A 309 11.00 -36.96 2.40
N ASP A 310 10.86 -35.65 2.17
CA ASP A 310 11.65 -34.83 1.26
C ASP A 310 11.71 -35.40 -0.17
N GLY A 311 10.54 -35.70 -0.74
CA GLY A 311 10.42 -36.32 -2.07
C GLY A 311 10.77 -37.80 -2.15
N GLN A 312 11.12 -38.44 -1.03
CA GLN A 312 11.28 -39.89 -0.91
C GLN A 312 10.04 -40.54 -0.28
N CYS A 313 9.99 -41.88 -0.30
CA CYS A 313 8.95 -42.64 0.40
C CYS A 313 9.42 -43.03 1.82
N LEU A 314 8.47 -43.12 2.76
CA LEU A 314 8.75 -43.50 4.15
C LEU A 314 8.64 -45.02 4.33
N ASN A 315 9.73 -45.64 4.77
CA ASN A 315 9.82 -47.07 5.01
C ASN A 315 9.00 -47.50 6.25
N VAL A 316 8.04 -48.40 6.04
CA VAL A 316 7.28 -49.09 7.10
C VAL A 316 7.94 -50.43 7.39
N ARG A 317 8.29 -50.71 8.63
CA ARG A 317 9.09 -51.87 9.07
C ARG A 317 8.29 -52.81 9.98
N PRO A 318 8.63 -54.11 10.09
CA PRO A 318 7.92 -55.02 10.99
C PRO A 318 8.16 -54.70 12.48
N ALA A 319 9.31 -54.09 12.80
CA ALA A 319 9.67 -53.55 14.12
C ALA A 319 10.57 -52.31 13.92
N PRO A 320 10.79 -51.46 14.95
CA PRO A 320 11.77 -50.38 14.89
C PRO A 320 13.13 -50.85 14.37
N ALA A 321 13.77 -50.04 13.51
CA ALA A 321 15.03 -50.33 12.80
C ALA A 321 15.09 -51.63 11.96
N ALA A 322 14.09 -52.52 11.98
CA ALA A 322 14.14 -53.84 11.34
C ALA A 322 14.22 -53.76 9.81
N ASN A 323 15.06 -54.60 9.21
CA ASN A 323 15.34 -54.61 7.78
C ASN A 323 15.18 -56.05 7.23
N PRO A 324 14.57 -56.28 6.04
CA PRO A 324 14.00 -55.30 5.11
C PRO A 324 12.70 -54.61 5.62
N PRO A 325 12.31 -53.47 5.04
CA PRO A 325 10.99 -52.88 5.28
C PRO A 325 9.87 -53.73 4.66
N LEU A 326 8.65 -53.60 5.19
CA LEU A 326 7.43 -54.21 4.66
C LEU A 326 6.96 -53.52 3.37
N THR A 327 7.02 -52.19 3.35
CA THR A 327 6.69 -51.36 2.19
C THR A 327 7.27 -49.96 2.37
N CYS A 328 7.12 -49.12 1.35
CA CYS A 328 7.49 -47.71 1.37
C CYS A 328 6.26 -46.87 1.01
N LEU A 329 5.83 -46.00 1.93
CA LEU A 329 4.67 -45.12 1.73
C LEU A 329 5.09 -43.86 0.98
N PRO A 330 4.46 -43.49 -0.15
CA PRO A 330 4.74 -42.23 -0.83
C PRO A 330 4.55 -41.01 0.10
N GLU A 331 5.20 -39.91 -0.24
CA GLU A 331 4.89 -38.60 0.36
C GLU A 331 3.40 -38.25 0.18
N GLU A 332 2.86 -37.44 1.08
CA GLU A 332 1.42 -37.15 1.22
C GLU A 332 0.51 -38.34 1.61
N THR A 333 1.06 -39.54 1.82
CA THR A 333 0.26 -40.66 2.34
C THR A 333 -0.24 -40.37 3.75
N ARG A 334 -1.56 -40.45 3.96
CA ARG A 334 -2.18 -40.36 5.27
C ARG A 334 -2.09 -41.70 6.01
N VAL A 335 -1.77 -41.64 7.29
CA VAL A 335 -1.67 -42.79 8.19
C VAL A 335 -2.31 -42.48 9.54
N THR A 336 -2.82 -43.52 10.21
CA THR A 336 -3.23 -43.45 11.62
C THR A 336 -2.10 -43.98 12.50
N ILE A 337 -1.77 -43.27 13.58
CA ILE A 337 -0.84 -43.73 14.61
C ILE A 337 -1.56 -44.77 15.47
N VAL A 338 -1.04 -46.00 15.53
CA VAL A 338 -1.66 -47.13 16.25
C VAL A 338 -0.80 -47.70 17.38
N GLY A 339 0.44 -47.23 17.53
CA GLY A 339 1.35 -47.63 18.60
C GLY A 339 2.63 -46.79 18.63
N GLY A 340 3.39 -46.87 19.72
CA GLY A 340 4.54 -46.00 20.00
C GLY A 340 4.25 -44.93 21.06
N PRO A 341 5.22 -44.04 21.36
CA PRO A 341 6.55 -43.97 20.77
C PRO A 341 7.47 -45.09 21.27
N GLN A 342 8.48 -45.46 20.48
CA GLN A 342 9.62 -46.25 20.91
C GLN A 342 10.92 -45.59 20.46
N GLU A 343 11.82 -45.28 21.39
CA GLU A 343 13.15 -44.74 21.07
C GLU A 343 14.12 -45.87 20.73
N LEU A 344 14.69 -45.83 19.52
CA LEU A 344 15.74 -46.77 19.10
C LEU A 344 16.69 -46.10 18.10
N ASP A 345 17.99 -46.28 18.31
CA ASP A 345 19.08 -45.70 17.50
C ASP A 345 19.01 -44.17 17.34
N GLY A 346 18.48 -43.47 18.35
CA GLY A 346 18.31 -42.01 18.35
C GLY A 346 17.13 -41.51 17.50
N ILE A 347 16.24 -42.41 17.09
CA ILE A 347 15.02 -42.12 16.32
C ILE A 347 13.79 -42.51 17.14
N THR A 348 12.81 -41.61 17.22
CA THR A 348 11.47 -41.92 17.73
C THR A 348 10.69 -42.72 16.69
N TRP A 349 10.35 -43.97 16.98
CA TRP A 349 9.55 -44.83 16.11
C TRP A 349 8.08 -44.84 16.50
N TRP A 350 7.21 -44.77 15.49
CA TRP A 350 5.75 -44.88 15.64
C TRP A 350 5.23 -46.02 14.79
N GLN A 351 4.31 -46.81 15.35
CA GLN A 351 3.56 -47.79 14.60
C GLN A 351 2.40 -47.08 13.90
N VAL A 352 2.37 -47.19 12.58
CA VAL A 352 1.41 -46.53 11.70
C VAL A 352 0.61 -47.57 10.91
N THR A 353 -0.61 -47.21 10.51
CA THR A 353 -1.40 -47.97 9.54
C THR A 353 -2.01 -47.05 8.49
N ASN A 354 -2.14 -47.53 7.25
CA ASN A 354 -2.96 -46.91 6.20
C ASN A 354 -4.19 -47.77 5.84
N GLY A 355 -4.52 -48.77 6.68
CA GLY A 355 -5.58 -49.75 6.43
C GLY A 355 -5.18 -50.92 5.54
N GLN A 356 -4.06 -50.84 4.81
CA GLN A 356 -3.51 -51.93 3.98
C GLN A 356 -2.24 -52.56 4.58
N VAL A 357 -1.37 -51.72 5.16
CA VAL A 357 -0.18 -52.14 5.91
C VAL A 357 -0.22 -51.55 7.31
N THR A 358 0.34 -52.27 8.29
CA THR A 358 0.58 -51.79 9.64
C THR A 358 2.01 -52.13 10.04
N GLY A 359 2.78 -51.15 10.52
CA GLY A 359 4.19 -51.33 10.90
C GLY A 359 4.84 -50.04 11.39
N TRP A 360 6.13 -50.10 11.68
CA TRP A 360 6.88 -49.03 12.33
C TRP A 360 7.59 -48.10 11.35
N SER A 361 7.44 -46.79 11.54
CA SER A 361 8.09 -45.74 10.75
C SER A 361 8.75 -44.69 11.67
N ALA A 362 9.74 -43.96 11.16
CA ALA A 362 10.41 -42.90 11.92
C ALA A 362 9.52 -41.64 12.04
N GLY A 363 9.32 -41.16 13.26
CA GLY A 363 8.39 -40.08 13.61
C GLY A 363 8.75 -38.71 13.05
N GLN A 364 10.03 -38.45 12.83
CA GLN A 364 10.52 -37.21 12.20
C GLN A 364 9.97 -36.96 10.79
N TYR A 365 9.44 -38.00 10.13
CA TYR A 365 8.84 -37.95 8.80
C TYR A 365 7.30 -38.07 8.82
N LEU A 366 6.69 -37.86 10.00
CA LEU A 366 5.24 -37.94 10.21
C LEU A 366 4.73 -36.61 10.81
N VAL A 367 3.94 -35.87 10.05
CA VAL A 367 3.34 -34.60 10.49
C VAL A 367 1.88 -34.84 10.88
N LYS A 368 1.51 -34.50 12.12
CA LYS A 368 0.13 -34.62 12.62
C LYS A 368 -0.83 -33.78 11.78
N VAL A 369 -1.89 -34.40 11.28
CA VAL A 369 -3.03 -33.67 10.69
C VAL A 369 -3.80 -33.03 11.85
N GLN A 370 -3.80 -31.70 11.90
CA GLN A 370 -4.75 -31.00 12.76
C GLN A 370 -6.14 -31.06 12.12
N PRO A 371 -7.22 -31.31 12.88
CA PRO A 371 -8.58 -31.02 12.40
C PRO A 371 -8.71 -29.53 12.09
N PRO A 372 -9.70 -29.09 11.29
CA PRO A 372 -10.00 -27.67 11.17
C PRO A 372 -10.19 -27.08 12.57
N PRO A 373 -9.68 -25.86 12.85
CA PRO A 373 -9.75 -25.29 14.19
C PRO A 373 -11.18 -25.27 14.71
N ALA A 374 -11.36 -25.66 15.98
CA ALA A 374 -12.46 -25.09 16.75
C ALA A 374 -12.27 -23.56 16.76
N ALA A 375 -13.36 -22.80 16.86
CA ALA A 375 -13.33 -21.33 16.83
C ALA A 375 -12.15 -20.78 17.64
N ASP A 376 -11.23 -20.09 16.95
CA ASP A 376 -9.92 -19.70 17.52
C ASP A 376 -10.10 -19.06 18.88
N ALA A 377 -9.26 -19.45 19.85
CA ALA A 377 -9.32 -18.91 21.21
C ALA A 377 -9.27 -17.37 21.15
N PRO A 378 -10.18 -16.67 21.85
CA PRO A 378 -10.41 -15.24 21.63
C PRO A 378 -9.12 -14.45 21.83
N VAL A 379 -8.74 -13.70 20.80
CA VAL A 379 -7.49 -12.95 20.75
C VAL A 379 -7.50 -11.91 21.86
N ASN A 380 -6.47 -11.92 22.71
CA ASN A 380 -6.38 -10.97 23.82
C ASN A 380 -6.23 -9.54 23.27
N PRO A 381 -7.21 -8.63 23.53
CA PRO A 381 -7.21 -7.28 22.97
C PRO A 381 -6.20 -6.34 23.65
N ALA A 382 -5.64 -6.72 24.81
CA ALA A 382 -4.75 -5.86 25.57
C ALA A 382 -3.44 -5.56 24.81
N GLY A 383 -3.08 -4.28 24.70
CA GLY A 383 -1.82 -3.85 24.06
C GLY A 383 -1.78 -3.97 22.54
N ARG A 384 -2.89 -4.37 21.90
CA ARG A 384 -3.04 -4.40 20.43
C ARG A 384 -3.10 -2.98 19.86
N MET A 385 -2.68 -2.81 18.60
CA MET A 385 -2.75 -1.53 17.90
C MET A 385 -4.18 -1.09 17.54
N TRP A 386 -5.11 -2.05 17.44
CA TRP A 386 -6.56 -1.86 17.39
C TRP A 386 -7.25 -3.13 17.95
N PRO A 387 -8.54 -3.08 18.31
CA PRO A 387 -9.25 -4.27 18.81
C PRO A 387 -9.32 -5.40 17.77
N PRO A 388 -9.13 -6.67 18.16
CA PRO A 388 -9.39 -7.81 17.28
C PRO A 388 -10.87 -7.91 16.96
N LEU A 389 -11.21 -8.20 15.71
CA LEU A 389 -12.57 -8.47 15.27
C LEU A 389 -12.71 -9.91 14.76
N GLU A 390 -13.86 -10.51 15.01
CA GLU A 390 -14.26 -11.75 14.33
C GLU A 390 -14.60 -11.44 12.87
N VAL A 391 -14.12 -12.29 11.97
CA VAL A 391 -14.35 -12.19 10.52
C VAL A 391 -14.09 -13.54 9.88
N ALA A 392 -14.93 -13.93 8.93
CA ALA A 392 -14.85 -15.20 8.23
C ALA A 392 -14.14 -15.08 6.87
N MET A 393 -13.32 -16.08 6.52
CA MET A 393 -12.84 -16.25 5.14
C MET A 393 -13.88 -17.04 4.32
N PRO A 394 -13.91 -16.89 2.97
CA PRO A 394 -14.87 -17.60 2.13
C PRO A 394 -14.76 -19.14 2.29
N SER A 395 -15.82 -19.76 2.81
CA SER A 395 -15.78 -21.19 3.15
C SER A 395 -15.91 -22.08 1.91
N LEU A 396 -14.79 -22.59 1.41
CA LEU A 396 -14.73 -23.47 0.22
C LEU A 396 -15.34 -24.86 0.43
N SER A 397 -15.87 -25.16 1.63
CA SER A 397 -16.71 -26.35 1.86
C SER A 397 -18.14 -26.17 1.32
N VAL A 398 -18.58 -24.91 1.12
CA VAL A 398 -19.90 -24.57 0.62
C VAL A 398 -19.90 -24.63 -0.91
N PRO A 399 -20.74 -25.44 -1.58
CA PRO A 399 -20.68 -25.64 -3.03
C PRO A 399 -20.79 -24.35 -3.85
N ALA A 400 -21.62 -23.39 -3.44
CA ALA A 400 -21.76 -22.10 -4.12
C ALA A 400 -20.48 -21.25 -4.05
N VAL A 401 -19.83 -21.21 -2.88
CA VAL A 401 -18.57 -20.49 -2.67
C VAL A 401 -17.43 -21.21 -3.41
N ALA A 402 -17.36 -22.54 -3.33
CA ALA A 402 -16.37 -23.35 -4.05
C ALA A 402 -16.45 -23.15 -5.58
N ALA A 403 -17.66 -23.04 -6.14
CA ALA A 403 -17.87 -22.74 -7.55
C ALA A 403 -17.39 -21.33 -7.93
N ALA A 404 -17.72 -20.32 -7.11
CA ALA A 404 -17.28 -18.93 -7.30
C ALA A 404 -15.75 -18.76 -7.26
N PHE A 405 -15.07 -19.56 -6.43
CA PHE A 405 -13.61 -19.61 -6.32
C PHE A 405 -12.95 -20.70 -7.19
N ALA A 406 -13.67 -21.30 -8.15
CA ALA A 406 -13.04 -22.19 -9.12
C ALA A 406 -12.04 -21.40 -9.98
N PRO A 407 -10.78 -21.88 -10.17
CA PRO A 407 -9.78 -21.15 -10.96
C PRO A 407 -10.24 -20.79 -12.38
N ALA A 408 -11.12 -21.60 -12.97
CA ALA A 408 -11.75 -21.35 -14.27
C ALA A 408 -12.63 -20.07 -14.26
N ALA A 409 -13.38 -19.81 -13.19
CA ALA A 409 -14.23 -18.62 -13.07
C ALA A 409 -13.38 -17.33 -13.07
N TYR A 410 -12.20 -17.38 -12.43
CA TYR A 410 -11.21 -16.31 -12.51
C TYR A 410 -10.61 -16.19 -13.92
N SER A 411 -10.10 -17.29 -14.50
CA SER A 411 -9.39 -17.22 -15.80
C SER A 411 -10.32 -16.76 -16.92
N GLU A 412 -11.53 -17.29 -17.01
CA GLU A 412 -12.54 -16.85 -17.98
C GLU A 412 -12.89 -15.37 -17.82
N CYS A 413 -12.86 -14.82 -16.61
CA CYS A 413 -13.07 -13.39 -16.42
C CYS A 413 -11.84 -12.57 -16.83
N ALA A 414 -10.65 -13.02 -16.45
CA ALA A 414 -9.37 -12.38 -16.79
C ALA A 414 -9.14 -12.34 -18.31
N ASP A 415 -9.47 -13.42 -19.03
CA ASP A 415 -9.38 -13.52 -20.50
C ASP A 415 -10.31 -12.51 -21.21
N ARG A 416 -11.40 -12.09 -20.55
CA ARG A 416 -12.29 -11.00 -20.99
C ARG A 416 -11.85 -9.61 -20.51
N GLY A 417 -10.64 -9.46 -19.97
CA GLY A 417 -10.16 -8.21 -19.38
C GLY A 417 -10.97 -7.76 -18.17
N PHE A 418 -11.60 -8.70 -17.45
CA PHE A 418 -12.58 -8.49 -16.38
C PHE A 418 -13.89 -7.79 -16.79
N ALA A 419 -14.16 -7.63 -18.09
CA ALA A 419 -15.40 -7.05 -18.57
C ALA A 419 -16.64 -7.87 -18.18
N GLY A 420 -17.71 -7.19 -17.75
CA GLY A 420 -18.92 -7.82 -17.22
C GLY A 420 -18.79 -8.31 -15.78
N GLY A 421 -17.72 -7.88 -15.08
CA GLY A 421 -17.54 -7.98 -13.64
C GLY A 421 -17.62 -9.36 -13.03
N CYS A 422 -17.19 -10.40 -13.74
CA CYS A 422 -16.97 -11.73 -13.19
C CYS A 422 -18.17 -12.34 -12.43
N ALA A 423 -19.41 -12.20 -12.91
CA ALA A 423 -20.60 -12.68 -12.19
C ALA A 423 -20.56 -14.18 -11.76
N ALA A 424 -19.78 -15.03 -12.45
CA ALA A 424 -19.53 -16.42 -12.06
C ALA A 424 -18.70 -16.59 -10.76
N MET A 425 -18.06 -15.50 -10.29
CA MET A 425 -17.32 -15.41 -9.03
C MET A 425 -18.13 -14.71 -7.91
N ASP A 426 -19.40 -14.35 -8.13
CA ASP A 426 -20.21 -13.84 -7.02
C ASP A 426 -20.46 -14.97 -6.00
N PHE A 427 -20.27 -14.70 -4.70
CA PHE A 427 -20.46 -15.71 -3.64
C PHE A 427 -21.25 -15.16 -2.45
N PRO A 428 -22.06 -15.99 -1.77
CA PRO A 428 -22.80 -15.57 -0.58
C PRO A 428 -21.88 -15.45 0.64
N THR A 429 -21.94 -14.32 1.33
CA THR A 429 -21.32 -14.10 2.66
C THR A 429 -22.29 -14.41 3.81
N THR A 430 -23.59 -14.44 3.54
CA THR A 430 -24.64 -14.94 4.45
C THR A 430 -25.15 -16.29 3.97
N ILE A 431 -25.07 -17.33 4.80
CA ILE A 431 -25.60 -18.67 4.54
C ILE A 431 -26.37 -19.14 5.78
N PRO A 432 -27.66 -18.78 5.91
CA PRO A 432 -28.46 -19.01 7.11
C PRO A 432 -28.56 -20.49 7.50
N GLU A 433 -28.54 -21.40 6.51
CA GLU A 433 -28.63 -22.85 6.70
C GLU A 433 -27.42 -23.42 7.45
N LEU A 434 -26.30 -22.70 7.43
CA LEU A 434 -25.05 -23.03 8.13
C LEU A 434 -24.76 -22.09 9.30
N GLY A 435 -25.67 -21.16 9.61
CA GLY A 435 -25.46 -20.13 10.63
C GLY A 435 -24.38 -19.10 10.29
N ILE A 436 -23.96 -19.00 9.02
CA ILE A 436 -22.93 -18.06 8.59
C ILE A 436 -23.58 -16.70 8.33
N THR A 437 -23.14 -15.68 9.06
CA THR A 437 -23.57 -14.28 8.90
C THR A 437 -22.33 -13.36 8.88
N PRO A 438 -22.33 -12.29 8.06
CA PRO A 438 -21.24 -11.33 8.06
C PRO A 438 -21.08 -10.59 9.39
N HIS A 439 -19.86 -10.11 9.64
CA HIS A 439 -19.49 -9.33 10.82
C HIS A 439 -19.43 -7.84 10.49
N THR A 440 -19.60 -6.99 11.51
CA THR A 440 -19.56 -5.52 11.38
C THR A 440 -18.38 -4.94 12.15
N ASP A 441 -17.85 -3.80 11.72
CA ASP A 441 -16.85 -3.04 12.48
C ASP A 441 -17.53 -2.16 13.55
N PRO A 442 -17.28 -2.39 14.86
CA PRO A 442 -17.87 -1.61 15.94
C PRO A 442 -17.13 -0.29 16.23
N THR A 443 -16.12 0.08 15.42
CA THR A 443 -15.35 1.32 15.62
C THR A 443 -16.27 2.55 15.61
N PRO A 444 -16.30 3.36 16.69
CA PRO A 444 -17.13 4.55 16.75
C PRO A 444 -16.80 5.58 15.65
N ALA A 445 -17.80 6.35 15.22
CA ALA A 445 -17.58 7.45 14.30
C ALA A 445 -16.58 8.47 14.89
N PRO A 446 -15.57 8.91 14.11
CA PRO A 446 -14.55 9.83 14.60
C PRO A 446 -15.11 11.24 14.83
N ALA A 447 -14.54 11.97 15.80
CA ALA A 447 -14.90 13.37 16.02
C ALA A 447 -14.36 14.25 14.87
N PRO A 448 -15.20 14.91 14.05
CA PRO A 448 -14.75 15.70 12.89
C PRO A 448 -13.68 16.77 13.19
N PRO A 449 -13.68 17.47 14.36
CA PRO A 449 -12.64 18.45 14.68
C PRO A 449 -11.20 17.90 14.74
N LEU A 450 -11.01 16.58 14.90
CA LEU A 450 -9.68 15.96 14.92
C LEU A 450 -8.93 16.15 13.60
N ALA A 451 -9.62 16.19 12.45
CA ALA A 451 -9.00 16.46 11.16
C ALA A 451 -8.31 17.83 11.16
N GLY A 452 -8.95 18.86 11.72
CA GLY A 452 -8.36 20.20 11.85
C GLY A 452 -7.13 20.24 12.77
N ALA A 453 -7.09 19.40 13.81
CA ALA A 453 -5.92 19.27 14.69
C ALA A 453 -4.73 18.61 13.97
N PHE A 454 -4.97 17.60 13.14
CA PHE A 454 -3.92 16.91 12.37
C PHE A 454 -3.41 17.72 11.17
N LEU A 455 -4.29 18.45 10.48
CA LEU A 455 -3.92 19.37 9.39
C LEU A 455 -3.17 20.61 9.90
N GLY A 456 -3.49 21.05 11.13
CA GLY A 456 -2.97 22.29 11.70
C GLY A 456 -3.33 23.53 10.89
N ALA A 457 -2.55 24.58 11.06
CA ALA A 457 -2.66 25.83 10.31
C ALA A 457 -1.27 26.29 9.87
N PRO A 458 -0.61 25.57 8.94
CA PRO A 458 0.76 25.86 8.52
C PRO A 458 0.88 27.24 7.88
N LYS A 459 1.96 27.93 8.20
CA LYS A 459 2.32 29.25 7.66
C LYS A 459 3.78 29.22 7.27
N LEU A 460 4.06 28.70 6.09
CA LEU A 460 5.43 28.58 5.61
C LEU A 460 6.08 29.94 5.38
N GLN A 461 7.40 30.00 5.58
CA GLN A 461 8.27 31.12 5.25
C GLN A 461 9.54 30.56 4.60
N VAL A 462 9.90 31.08 3.42
CA VAL A 462 11.13 30.69 2.71
C VAL A 462 12.20 31.75 2.96
N ILE A 463 13.25 31.39 3.68
CA ILE A 463 14.36 32.25 4.11
C ILE A 463 15.59 31.95 3.25
N GLY A 464 16.18 32.98 2.63
CA GLY A 464 17.33 32.86 1.74
C GLY A 464 17.25 33.85 0.57
N GLU A 465 18.33 33.95 -0.20
CA GLU A 465 18.40 34.85 -1.35
C GLU A 465 17.40 34.45 -2.45
N ARG A 466 16.89 35.43 -3.20
CA ARG A 466 15.93 35.23 -4.31
C ARG A 466 16.59 35.17 -5.68
N ALA A 467 17.85 35.59 -5.77
CA ALA A 467 18.68 35.47 -6.95
C ALA A 467 20.08 35.03 -6.51
N VAL A 468 20.54 33.88 -6.97
CA VAL A 468 21.80 33.26 -6.55
C VAL A 468 22.68 32.97 -7.76
N THR A 469 23.99 33.15 -7.63
CA THR A 469 24.95 32.81 -8.69
C THR A 469 25.79 31.61 -8.23
N LEU A 470 25.69 30.50 -8.95
CA LEU A 470 26.41 29.27 -8.63
C LEU A 470 27.61 29.12 -9.57
N GLN A 471 28.80 28.95 -8.98
CA GLN A 471 30.02 28.62 -9.71
C GLN A 471 29.99 27.14 -10.09
N VAL A 472 30.34 26.82 -11.33
CA VAL A 472 30.35 25.46 -11.86
C VAL A 472 31.68 25.15 -12.55
N THR A 473 32.30 24.04 -12.13
CA THR A 473 33.46 23.43 -12.78
C THR A 473 33.01 22.22 -13.63
N ALA A 474 33.95 21.50 -14.24
CA ALA A 474 33.64 20.27 -14.97
C ALA A 474 33.03 19.15 -14.10
N SER A 475 33.22 19.17 -12.77
CA SER A 475 32.84 18.07 -11.87
C SER A 475 32.11 18.50 -10.59
N SER A 476 32.04 19.80 -10.29
CA SER A 476 31.42 20.33 -9.06
C SER A 476 30.68 21.64 -9.27
N SER A 477 29.80 21.97 -8.34
CA SER A 477 29.18 23.30 -8.22
C SER A 477 29.15 23.78 -6.78
N THR A 478 29.17 25.11 -6.59
CA THR A 478 28.81 25.72 -5.30
C THR A 478 27.33 25.51 -5.00
N ALA A 479 26.95 25.57 -3.72
CA ALA A 479 25.58 25.54 -3.28
C ALA A 479 25.09 26.94 -2.85
N ALA A 480 23.78 27.16 -2.96
CA ALA A 480 23.09 28.23 -2.23
C ALA A 480 22.11 27.61 -1.24
N SER A 481 22.16 28.03 0.02
CA SER A 481 21.29 27.52 1.08
C SER A 481 19.94 28.25 1.10
N LEU A 482 18.88 27.50 1.40
CA LEU A 482 17.51 27.98 1.50
C LEU A 482 16.84 27.27 2.69
N THR A 483 16.11 27.98 3.54
CA THR A 483 15.42 27.38 4.68
C THR A 483 13.91 27.58 4.55
N VAL A 484 13.13 26.52 4.59
CA VAL A 484 11.67 26.56 4.70
C VAL A 484 11.29 26.36 6.16
N ARG A 485 10.63 27.34 6.77
CA ARG A 485 10.20 27.36 8.17
C ARG A 485 8.69 27.37 8.27
N ASN A 486 8.10 26.60 9.19
CA ASN A 486 6.68 26.75 9.54
C ASN A 486 6.54 27.73 10.73
N LEU A 487 5.91 28.88 10.49
CA LEU A 487 5.53 29.86 11.52
C LEU A 487 4.12 29.61 12.10
N GLY A 488 3.41 28.62 11.56
CA GLY A 488 2.10 28.16 12.02
C GLY A 488 2.21 26.89 12.83
N THR A 489 1.18 26.06 12.78
CA THR A 489 1.11 24.77 13.46
C THR A 489 1.17 23.59 12.49
N GLY A 490 1.34 22.38 13.02
CA GLY A 490 1.26 21.12 12.29
C GLY A 490 2.38 20.91 11.27
N ILE A 491 2.12 20.00 10.32
CA ILE A 491 3.00 19.73 9.19
C ILE A 491 2.78 20.83 8.15
N GLY A 492 3.84 21.51 7.72
CA GLY A 492 3.83 22.44 6.60
C GLY A 492 4.43 21.81 5.35
N PRO A 493 3.63 21.08 4.53
CA PRO A 493 4.11 20.46 3.30
C PRO A 493 4.34 21.50 2.20
N PHE A 494 5.40 21.30 1.42
CA PHE A 494 5.71 22.08 0.22
C PHE A 494 6.24 21.16 -0.87
N ARG A 495 6.05 21.56 -2.14
CA ARG A 495 6.78 20.96 -3.27
C ARG A 495 7.91 21.84 -3.74
N VAL A 496 8.90 21.21 -4.36
CA VAL A 496 10.00 21.85 -5.06
C VAL A 496 9.79 21.62 -6.55
N ARG A 497 9.96 22.66 -7.37
CA ARG A 497 9.97 22.52 -8.84
C ARG A 497 11.18 23.22 -9.42
N THR A 498 11.98 22.52 -10.20
CA THR A 498 13.10 23.12 -10.92
C THR A 498 12.72 23.36 -12.38
N SER A 499 13.28 24.39 -13.02
CA SER A 499 13.03 24.67 -14.45
C SER A 499 13.86 23.81 -15.39
N ALA A 500 14.76 22.96 -14.87
CA ALA A 500 15.66 22.14 -15.66
C ALA A 500 16.25 20.99 -14.84
N ALA A 501 16.42 19.83 -15.48
CA ALA A 501 16.95 18.60 -14.88
C ALA A 501 18.38 18.68 -14.28
N TRP A 502 19.15 19.74 -14.58
CA TRP A 502 20.47 19.99 -14.00
C TRP A 502 20.44 20.85 -12.73
N LEU A 503 19.32 21.51 -12.42
CA LEU A 503 19.09 22.12 -11.12
C LEU A 503 18.64 21.03 -10.14
N VAL A 504 19.38 20.89 -9.04
CA VAL A 504 19.11 19.91 -7.99
C VAL A 504 18.89 20.64 -6.68
N VAL A 505 17.85 20.25 -5.95
CA VAL A 505 17.60 20.67 -4.57
C VAL A 505 17.76 19.43 -3.70
N ARG A 506 18.40 19.58 -2.52
CA ARG A 506 18.67 18.49 -1.58
C ARG A 506 18.94 19.02 -0.18
N HIS A 507 18.96 18.17 0.84
CA HIS A 507 19.48 18.54 2.15
C HIS A 507 21.03 18.55 2.15
N PRO A 508 21.70 19.38 2.98
CA PRO A 508 23.16 19.43 3.05
C PRO A 508 23.84 18.07 3.27
N ASN A 509 23.23 17.22 4.09
CA ASN A 509 23.76 15.92 4.51
C ASN A 509 23.19 14.73 3.71
N ASP A 510 22.43 14.98 2.64
CA ASP A 510 21.86 13.91 1.83
C ASP A 510 22.94 13.00 1.22
N PRO A 511 22.65 11.71 1.00
CA PRO A 511 23.53 10.84 0.22
C PRO A 511 23.59 11.30 -1.25
N PRO A 512 24.70 11.04 -1.97
CA PRO A 512 24.82 11.38 -3.39
C PRO A 512 23.65 10.84 -4.22
N GLY A 513 23.07 11.67 -5.08
CA GLY A 513 21.94 11.30 -5.93
C GLY A 513 20.55 11.54 -5.32
N ARG A 514 20.39 11.69 -3.99
CA ARG A 514 19.14 12.15 -3.39
C ARG A 514 18.86 13.60 -3.77
N VAL A 515 17.64 13.84 -4.24
CA VAL A 515 17.05 15.13 -4.61
C VAL A 515 15.74 15.29 -3.85
N VAL A 516 15.37 16.50 -3.45
CA VAL A 516 14.13 16.82 -2.71
C VAL A 516 13.15 17.49 -3.67
N ASP A 517 12.12 16.74 -4.07
CA ASP A 517 11.03 17.20 -4.94
C ASP A 517 9.80 17.70 -4.14
N GLY A 518 9.77 17.39 -2.84
CA GLY A 518 8.85 17.95 -1.87
C GLY A 518 9.28 17.59 -0.46
N GLY A 519 8.86 18.37 0.52
CA GLY A 519 9.26 18.17 1.90
C GLY A 519 8.36 18.87 2.89
N VAL A 520 8.75 18.83 4.16
CA VAL A 520 7.97 19.36 5.27
C VAL A 520 8.81 20.30 6.13
N ALA A 521 8.17 21.36 6.63
CA ALA A 521 8.65 22.14 7.77
C ALA A 521 7.64 22.01 8.91
N ILE A 522 8.11 21.72 10.12
CA ILE A 522 7.26 21.30 11.23
C ILE A 522 7.05 22.45 12.21
N GLY A 523 5.79 22.71 12.55
CA GLY A 523 5.39 23.74 13.52
C GLY A 523 5.90 23.44 14.92
N LYS A 524 6.05 24.48 15.75
CA LYS A 524 6.59 24.37 17.12
C LYS A 524 5.65 23.67 18.12
N ASP A 525 4.43 23.38 17.70
CA ASP A 525 3.44 22.59 18.41
C ASP A 525 3.73 21.08 18.37
N LEU A 526 4.51 20.60 17.38
CA LEU A 526 4.87 19.19 17.27
C LEU A 526 6.30 18.92 17.78
N PRO A 527 6.52 17.85 18.56
CA PRO A 527 7.85 17.39 18.93
C PRO A 527 8.56 16.75 17.73
N VAL A 528 9.85 17.00 17.56
CA VAL A 528 10.68 16.37 16.53
C VAL A 528 11.91 15.71 17.15
N VAL A 529 12.03 14.40 16.97
CA VAL A 529 13.19 13.58 17.35
C VAL A 529 14.31 13.85 16.34
N VAL A 530 15.38 14.53 16.79
CA VAL A 530 16.54 14.91 15.95
C VAL A 530 17.78 14.07 16.21
N SER A 531 17.76 13.24 17.26
CA SER A 531 18.73 12.17 17.51
C SER A 531 18.05 11.06 18.30
N THR A 532 18.43 9.81 18.05
CA THR A 532 17.99 8.63 18.82
C THR A 532 19.01 8.15 19.85
N SER A 533 20.30 8.48 19.69
CA SER A 533 21.38 8.03 20.58
C SER A 533 22.49 9.09 20.73
N PRO A 534 22.52 9.86 21.84
CA PRO A 534 21.48 9.96 22.86
C PRO A 534 20.17 10.54 22.26
N ARG A 535 19.01 10.14 22.80
CA ARG A 535 17.71 10.65 22.31
C ARG A 535 17.59 12.14 22.61
N SER A 536 17.33 12.96 21.59
CA SER A 536 17.03 14.39 21.74
C SER A 536 15.82 14.81 20.90
N VAL A 537 15.00 15.67 21.49
CA VAL A 537 13.75 16.18 20.89
C VAL A 537 13.75 17.70 20.98
N GLN A 538 13.22 18.35 19.94
CA GLN A 538 12.99 19.78 19.91
C GLN A 538 11.56 20.10 19.45
N ALA A 539 11.13 21.35 19.62
CA ALA A 539 9.83 21.84 19.17
C ALA A 539 9.92 22.35 17.72
N GLY A 540 9.26 21.65 16.79
CA GLY A 540 9.30 21.92 15.35
C GLY A 540 10.65 21.62 14.69
N LEU A 541 10.71 21.80 13.36
CA LEU A 541 11.93 21.63 12.57
C LEU A 541 11.82 22.43 11.27
N ASP A 542 12.86 23.20 10.95
CA ASP A 542 13.00 23.86 9.66
C ASP A 542 13.55 22.89 8.60
N SER A 543 13.05 22.97 7.38
CA SER A 543 13.62 22.26 6.23
C SER A 543 14.78 23.07 5.64
N VAL A 544 16.02 22.62 5.85
CA VAL A 544 17.23 23.27 5.31
C VAL A 544 17.62 22.59 4.01
N LEU A 545 17.60 23.35 2.91
CA LEU A 545 17.84 22.90 1.55
C LEU A 545 19.07 23.58 0.95
N GLU A 546 19.68 22.92 -0.02
CA GLU A 546 20.74 23.44 -0.88
C GLU A 546 20.32 23.35 -2.35
N ILE A 547 20.39 24.48 -3.05
CA ILE A 547 20.29 24.53 -4.51
C ILE A 547 21.68 24.32 -5.08
N ARG A 548 21.83 23.32 -5.95
CA ARG A 548 23.09 22.93 -6.62
C ARG A 548 22.86 22.71 -8.11
N ILE A 549 23.96 22.69 -8.85
CA ILE A 549 23.99 22.33 -10.27
C ILE A 549 24.66 20.96 -10.42
N ASN A 550 24.01 20.04 -11.13
CA ASN A 550 24.64 18.80 -11.60
C ASN A 550 25.41 19.08 -12.90
N PRO A 551 26.76 19.12 -12.89
CA PRO A 551 27.53 19.50 -14.08
C PRO A 551 27.40 18.50 -15.23
N ALA A 552 27.14 17.22 -14.92
CA ALA A 552 26.96 16.17 -15.93
C ALA A 552 25.68 16.31 -16.76
N LEU A 553 24.70 17.09 -16.26
CA LEU A 553 23.44 17.37 -16.96
C LEU A 553 23.35 18.82 -17.48
N LEU A 554 24.34 19.67 -17.19
CA LEU A 554 24.32 21.10 -17.53
C LEU A 554 24.71 21.32 -19.01
N PRO A 555 23.81 21.83 -19.87
CA PRO A 555 24.15 22.15 -21.25
C PRO A 555 25.21 23.26 -21.34
N GLN A 556 26.09 23.21 -22.34
CA GLN A 556 27.18 24.17 -22.51
C GLN A 556 26.69 25.64 -22.58
N GLY A 557 25.53 25.87 -23.19
CA GLY A 557 24.92 27.20 -23.33
C GLY A 557 24.00 27.64 -22.19
N ALA A 558 23.76 26.83 -21.16
CA ALA A 558 22.83 27.19 -20.09
C ALA A 558 23.38 28.35 -19.24
N THR A 559 22.61 29.44 -19.12
CA THR A 559 22.98 30.66 -18.38
C THR A 559 22.29 30.77 -17.02
N GLY A 560 21.16 30.10 -16.84
CA GLY A 560 20.36 30.17 -15.61
C GLY A 560 19.12 29.27 -15.66
N GLY A 561 18.36 29.32 -14.58
CA GLY A 561 17.09 28.64 -14.39
C GLY A 561 16.40 29.10 -13.11
N THR A 562 15.33 28.42 -12.69
CA THR A 562 14.59 28.77 -11.47
C THR A 562 14.29 27.54 -10.61
N VAL A 563 14.27 27.76 -9.29
CA VAL A 563 13.71 26.83 -8.31
C VAL A 563 12.48 27.48 -7.69
N LEU A 564 11.34 26.78 -7.69
CA LEU A 564 10.10 27.18 -7.06
C LEU A 564 9.89 26.36 -5.79
N ILE A 565 9.63 27.02 -4.67
CA ILE A 565 9.08 26.40 -3.46
C ILE A 565 7.61 26.78 -3.37
N GLU A 566 6.72 25.80 -3.46
CA GLU A 566 5.28 26.00 -3.40
C GLU A 566 4.67 25.28 -2.18
N PRO A 567 4.14 26.03 -1.20
CA PRO A 567 3.33 25.49 -0.11
C PRO A 567 2.12 24.72 -0.64
N LEU A 568 1.86 23.54 -0.07
CA LEU A 568 0.72 22.70 -0.43
C LEU A 568 -0.46 22.87 0.55
N LEU A 569 -0.20 23.37 1.76
CA LEU A 569 -1.21 23.83 2.73
C LEU A 569 -0.90 25.23 3.24
N GLY A 570 -1.91 25.93 3.74
CA GLY A 570 -1.79 27.26 4.32
C GLY A 570 -1.91 28.39 3.29
N THR A 571 -1.39 29.58 3.64
CA THR A 571 -1.66 30.84 2.93
C THR A 571 -0.45 31.52 2.29
N LEU A 572 0.72 30.84 2.23
CA LEU A 572 1.91 31.40 1.60
C LEU A 572 1.87 31.23 0.06
N GLN A 573 2.24 32.27 -0.67
CA GLN A 573 2.40 32.24 -2.14
C GLN A 573 3.69 31.50 -2.56
N PRO A 574 3.72 30.87 -3.76
CA PRO A 574 4.92 30.23 -4.28
C PRO A 574 6.12 31.20 -4.34
N VAL A 575 7.29 30.72 -3.92
CA VAL A 575 8.54 31.51 -3.89
C VAL A 575 9.49 31.01 -4.97
N THR A 576 9.80 31.87 -5.92
CA THR A 576 10.80 31.61 -6.97
C THR A 576 12.17 32.12 -6.55
N ILE A 577 13.18 31.28 -6.74
CA ILE A 577 14.61 31.60 -6.65
C ILE A 577 15.19 31.52 -8.05
N THR A 578 15.75 32.62 -8.54
CA THR A 578 16.48 32.66 -9.81
C THR A 578 17.91 32.19 -9.61
N VAL A 579 18.38 31.27 -10.46
CA VAL A 579 19.73 30.73 -10.41
C VAL A 579 20.49 31.18 -11.65
N THR A 580 21.62 31.84 -11.47
CA THR A 580 22.57 32.19 -12.54
C THR A 580 23.73 31.19 -12.54
N VAL A 581 24.11 30.69 -13.72
CA VAL A 581 25.21 29.76 -13.91
C VAL A 581 26.48 30.52 -14.28
N GLN A 582 27.51 30.46 -13.43
CA GLN A 582 28.84 31.00 -13.75
C GLN A 582 29.84 29.86 -13.89
N ARG A 583 30.43 29.70 -15.09
CA ARG A 583 31.42 28.63 -15.35
C ARG A 583 32.82 29.12 -14.99
N SER A 584 33.41 28.55 -13.95
CA SER A 584 34.79 28.81 -13.55
C SER A 584 35.74 28.01 -14.45
N GLY A 585 36.06 28.57 -15.63
CA GLY A 585 36.95 27.91 -16.59
C GLY A 585 37.16 28.59 -17.95
N SER A 586 36.42 29.66 -18.30
CA SER A 586 36.71 30.42 -19.52
C SER A 586 37.87 31.39 -19.30
N ALA A 587 39.10 30.87 -19.32
CA ALA A 587 40.25 31.70 -19.67
C ALA A 587 39.99 32.28 -21.06
N SER A 588 40.06 33.61 -21.17
CA SER A 588 39.82 34.34 -22.42
C SER A 588 40.92 34.01 -23.44
N GLY A 589 40.62 33.11 -24.36
CA GLY A 589 41.39 32.87 -25.58
C GLY A 589 40.44 32.79 -26.77
N PRO A 590 40.66 33.56 -27.85
CA PRO A 590 39.88 33.36 -29.07
C PRO A 590 40.15 31.96 -29.63
N PRO A 591 39.17 31.33 -30.31
CA PRO A 591 39.33 29.97 -30.81
C PRO A 591 40.47 29.90 -31.83
N GLN A 592 41.58 29.23 -31.47
CA GLN A 592 42.58 28.81 -32.44
C GLN A 592 42.01 27.66 -33.26
N PHE A 593 41.35 28.00 -34.36
CA PHE A 593 41.04 27.07 -35.43
C PHE A 593 42.34 26.73 -36.20
N PRO A 594 42.80 25.46 -36.23
CA PRO A 594 43.93 25.07 -37.06
C PRO A 594 43.49 24.77 -38.51
N PHE A 595 42.72 25.68 -39.13
CA PHE A 595 42.38 25.56 -40.55
C PHE A 595 43.47 26.18 -41.41
N ARG A 596 44.34 25.33 -41.96
CA ARG A 596 45.18 25.70 -43.11
C ARG A 596 44.27 26.04 -44.30
N ARG A 597 44.45 27.28 -44.79
CA ARG A 597 43.82 27.84 -45.98
C ARG A 597 44.17 27.00 -47.22
N ILE A 598 43.16 26.46 -47.91
CA ILE A 598 43.22 26.13 -49.34
C ILE A 598 42.09 26.92 -50.03
N LEU A 599 42.37 27.38 -51.26
CA LEU A 599 41.59 28.38 -51.99
C LEU A 599 40.32 27.80 -52.66
N PRO A 600 39.32 28.63 -52.97
CA PRO A 600 38.16 28.20 -53.77
C PRO A 600 38.54 27.95 -55.24
N ASN A 601 37.68 27.18 -55.93
CA ASN A 601 37.72 26.82 -57.36
C ASN A 601 38.60 25.63 -57.77
N VAL A 602 38.23 24.42 -57.33
CA VAL A 602 38.40 23.20 -58.16
C VAL A 602 37.05 22.48 -58.20
N THR A 603 36.57 22.19 -59.41
CA THR A 603 35.28 21.52 -59.67
C THR A 603 35.37 20.01 -59.46
N ALA A 604 34.21 19.37 -59.28
CA ALA A 604 34.09 17.94 -59.01
C ALA A 604 34.49 17.06 -60.20
N GLU A 605 35.05 15.88 -59.91
CA GLU A 605 34.99 14.69 -60.78
C GLU A 605 35.35 13.41 -59.99
N GLY A 606 34.66 12.30 -60.29
CA GLY A 606 35.16 10.93 -60.08
C GLY A 606 35.02 10.26 -58.70
N SER A 607 33.93 9.51 -58.51
CA SER A 607 33.98 8.24 -57.77
C SER A 607 34.66 7.16 -58.62
N PRO A 608 35.15 6.07 -58.01
CA PRO A 608 34.35 4.84 -58.00
C PRO A 608 33.73 4.51 -56.63
#